data_AF-A0A8C7Y6F0-F1
#
_entry.id   AF-A0A8C7Y6F0-F1
#
_cell.length_a   1.000
_cell.length_b   1.000
_cell.length_c   1.000
_cell.angle_alpha   90.00
_cell.angle_beta   90.00
_cell.angle_gamma   90.00
#
_symmetry.space_group_name_H-M   'P 1'
#
loop_
_entity.id
_entity.type
_entity.pdbx_description
1 polymer ?
#
loop_
_entity_poly.entity_id
_entity_poly.type
_entity_poly.pdbx_seq_one_letter_code
_entity_poly.pdbx_strand_id
1 'polypeptide(L)'
;GILEILDFFPTITSSLRCFVGVKAQSNERRVLAHIPGDIIIGALFSVHHQPPADKVPVRKCGAVREQYGIQRVEAMMHTLDRINADSTILPNITLGCEIRDSCWHSAVALEQSIEFIRDTLVSSDDEESQGRCSTEGGSVLLQGKKPIVGLIGPGSSSVAIQVQNLLQLFNIPQIAYSATSMDLSDKSLFKYFMRVVPSDMQQARAMVDIVRRYGWSYVSAIHTEGNYGESGMEAFKDMAAKEGICIAHSDKIYSNAGEQSFDKLLEKLRGHLPKARVVACFCEGMTVRGILMAMRRRRLVGEFLLVGR
;
A
#
# COMPACT_ATOMS: atom_id res chain seq x y z
N GLY A 1 11.35 17.80 -27.99
CA GLY A 1 10.31 17.52 -28.98
C GLY A 1 10.00 16.05 -28.89
N ILE A 2 8.77 15.73 -28.53
CA ILE A 2 8.23 14.37 -28.45
C ILE A 2 8.21 13.81 -29.87
N LEU A 3 9.15 12.93 -30.22
CA LEU A 3 9.08 11.94 -31.30
C LEU A 3 10.45 11.23 -31.34
N GLU A 4 10.67 10.22 -30.50
CA GLU A 4 11.75 9.20 -30.68
C GLU A 4 11.65 8.03 -29.67
N ILE A 5 10.44 7.61 -29.27
CA ILE A 5 10.23 6.42 -28.39
C ILE A 5 9.20 5.44 -29.02
N LEU A 6 9.05 5.42 -30.35
CA LEU A 6 8.07 4.53 -31.01
C LEU A 6 8.66 3.46 -31.93
N ASP A 7 9.97 3.28 -31.99
CA ASP A 7 10.59 2.28 -32.89
C ASP A 7 11.27 1.10 -32.15
N PHE A 8 10.59 0.53 -31.15
CA PHE A 8 10.99 -0.77 -30.57
C PHE A 8 9.79 -1.68 -30.27
N PHE A 9 8.92 -1.88 -31.26
CA PHE A 9 7.98 -3.00 -31.30
C PHE A 9 7.92 -3.52 -32.74
N PRO A 10 8.51 -4.70 -33.02
CA PRO A 10 7.63 -5.86 -33.19
C PRO A 10 8.32 -7.20 -32.82
N THR A 11 8.16 -7.68 -31.58
CA THR A 11 8.33 -9.14 -31.30
C THR A 11 7.51 -9.68 -30.13
N ILE A 12 6.48 -8.98 -29.65
CA ILE A 12 5.67 -9.45 -28.50
C ILE A 12 4.20 -9.57 -28.93
N THR A 13 3.92 -10.49 -29.85
CA THR A 13 2.54 -10.90 -30.17
C THR A 13 2.35 -12.41 -30.20
N SER A 14 3.31 -13.20 -29.69
CA SER A 14 3.20 -14.67 -29.67
C SER A 14 3.01 -15.30 -28.28
N SER A 15 3.08 -14.56 -27.17
CA SER A 15 2.99 -15.15 -25.82
C SER A 15 1.74 -14.77 -25.00
N LEU A 16 0.73 -14.14 -25.62
CA LEU A 16 -0.56 -13.81 -24.99
C LEU A 16 -1.69 -14.79 -25.41
N ARG A 17 -1.36 -16.07 -25.53
CA ARG A 17 -2.33 -17.16 -25.66
C ARG A 17 -1.96 -18.31 -24.74
N CYS A 18 -2.19 -18.13 -23.45
CA CYS A 18 -2.41 -19.24 -22.54
C CYS A 18 -3.41 -18.84 -21.45
N PHE A 19 -4.58 -19.49 -21.52
CA PHE A 19 -5.61 -19.61 -20.48
C PHE A 19 -6.13 -18.35 -19.77
N VAL A 20 -6.86 -17.51 -20.51
CA VAL A 20 -7.92 -16.69 -19.91
C VAL A 20 -9.24 -17.45 -20.02
N GLY A 21 -9.51 -18.32 -19.04
CA GLY A 21 -10.81 -18.96 -18.86
C GLY A 21 -11.75 -18.02 -18.11
N VAL A 22 -12.32 -17.01 -18.77
CA VAL A 22 -13.39 -16.20 -18.18
C VAL A 22 -14.71 -16.95 -18.32
N LYS A 23 -15.07 -17.71 -17.28
CA LYS A 23 -16.48 -18.02 -17.00
C LYS A 23 -17.00 -16.93 -16.07
N ALA A 24 -17.82 -16.04 -16.61
CA ALA A 24 -18.61 -15.11 -15.81
C ALA A 24 -19.68 -15.91 -15.04
N GLN A 25 -19.36 -16.27 -13.80
CA GLN A 25 -20.37 -16.62 -12.80
C GLN A 25 -20.48 -15.43 -11.83
N SER A 26 -21.71 -15.00 -11.58
CA SER A 26 -22.09 -13.92 -10.68
C SER A 26 -21.85 -14.28 -9.22
N ASN A 27 -20.58 -14.38 -8.84
CA ASN A 27 -20.13 -14.38 -7.46
C ASN A 27 -18.99 -13.35 -7.42
N GLU A 28 -19.07 -12.33 -6.56
CA GLU A 28 -18.12 -11.21 -6.45
C GLU A 28 -16.73 -11.65 -5.92
N ARG A 29 -16.13 -12.71 -6.49
CA ARG A 29 -14.76 -13.08 -6.18
C ARG A 29 -13.82 -12.17 -6.95
N ARG A 30 -12.99 -11.44 -6.21
CA ARG A 30 -11.94 -10.60 -6.78
C ARG A 30 -10.99 -11.44 -7.62
N VAL A 31 -10.52 -10.85 -8.71
CA VAL A 31 -9.57 -11.49 -9.63
C VAL A 31 -8.21 -11.62 -8.93
N LEU A 32 -7.57 -12.77 -9.15
CA LEU A 32 -6.27 -13.12 -8.61
C LEU A 32 -5.26 -13.28 -9.76
N ALA A 33 -4.04 -12.75 -9.57
CA ALA A 33 -2.90 -13.07 -10.41
C ALA A 33 -2.07 -14.16 -9.72
N HIS A 34 -1.88 -15.30 -10.39
CA HIS A 34 -1.19 -16.46 -9.81
C HIS A 34 -0.14 -16.99 -10.78
N ILE A 35 1.09 -17.18 -10.28
CA ILE A 35 2.18 -17.86 -10.97
C ILE A 35 2.50 -19.12 -10.17
N PRO A 36 2.44 -20.32 -10.77
CA PRO A 36 2.75 -21.56 -10.08
C PRO A 36 4.24 -21.65 -9.73
N GLY A 37 4.55 -22.36 -8.65
CA GLY A 37 5.93 -22.63 -8.26
C GLY A 37 6.02 -23.67 -7.14
N ASP A 38 7.25 -24.01 -6.76
CA ASP A 38 7.54 -24.86 -5.62
C ASP A 38 7.17 -24.16 -4.31
N ILE A 39 7.53 -22.88 -4.22
CA ILE A 39 7.26 -21.99 -3.09
C ILE A 39 6.41 -20.82 -3.58
N ILE A 40 5.29 -20.52 -2.91
CA ILE A 40 4.40 -19.41 -3.26
C ILE A 40 4.63 -18.23 -2.32
N ILE A 41 4.90 -17.06 -2.90
CA ILE A 41 5.00 -15.79 -2.17
C ILE A 41 3.72 -14.97 -2.40
N GLY A 42 3.04 -14.60 -1.31
CA GLY A 42 1.87 -13.74 -1.37
C GLY A 42 2.27 -12.27 -1.58
N ALA A 43 1.45 -11.51 -2.29
CA ALA A 43 1.65 -10.06 -2.41
C ALA A 43 0.35 -9.28 -2.40
N LEU A 44 0.39 -8.12 -1.73
CA LEU A 44 -0.66 -7.13 -1.73
C LEU A 44 -0.18 -5.85 -2.41
N PHE A 45 -0.65 -5.64 -3.63
CA PHE A 45 -0.47 -4.39 -4.37
C PHE A 45 -1.77 -3.60 -4.39
N SER A 46 -1.67 -2.29 -4.57
CA SER A 46 -2.87 -1.42 -4.64
C SER A 46 -3.20 -1.20 -6.10
N VAL A 47 -3.80 -2.24 -6.70
CA VAL A 47 -4.17 -2.27 -8.12
C VAL A 47 -5.24 -1.23 -8.40
N HIS A 48 -6.19 -1.07 -7.48
CA HIS A 48 -7.23 -0.04 -7.57
C HIS A 48 -7.07 1.04 -6.49
N HIS A 49 -7.73 2.17 -6.72
CA HIS A 49 -7.93 3.22 -5.72
C HIS A 49 -8.85 2.75 -4.58
N GLN A 50 -8.71 3.37 -3.41
CA GLN A 50 -9.58 3.12 -2.27
C GLN A 50 -11.05 3.42 -2.59
N PRO A 51 -11.99 2.68 -1.97
CA PRO A 51 -13.40 2.95 -2.14
C PRO A 51 -13.71 4.41 -1.72
N PRO A 52 -14.48 5.14 -2.55
CA PRO A 52 -15.09 6.40 -2.14
C PRO A 52 -15.91 6.24 -0.85
N ALA A 53 -16.08 7.32 -0.09
CA ALA A 53 -16.73 7.29 1.22
C ALA A 53 -18.14 6.64 1.21
N ASP A 54 -18.91 6.84 0.12
CA ASP A 54 -20.24 6.27 -0.10
C ASP A 54 -20.22 4.75 -0.41
N LYS A 55 -19.08 4.21 -0.86
CA LYS A 55 -18.94 2.82 -1.32
C LYS A 55 -18.07 1.96 -0.41
N VAL A 56 -17.64 2.48 0.73
CA VAL A 56 -16.88 1.74 1.75
C VAL A 56 -17.61 0.46 2.22
N PRO A 57 -18.94 0.48 2.52
CA PRO A 57 -19.63 -0.72 3.00
C PRO A 57 -19.66 -1.87 1.98
N VAL A 58 -19.75 -1.52 0.69
CA VAL A 58 -19.81 -2.49 -0.42
C VAL A 58 -18.40 -2.94 -0.85
N ARG A 59 -17.34 -2.32 -0.32
CA ARG A 59 -15.93 -2.63 -0.63
C ARG A 59 -15.59 -2.57 -2.12
N LYS A 60 -16.37 -1.79 -2.90
CA LYS A 60 -16.13 -1.61 -4.34
C LYS A 60 -15.00 -0.62 -4.56
N CYS A 61 -13.86 -1.13 -5.01
CA CYS A 61 -12.68 -0.31 -5.24
C CYS A 61 -12.87 0.68 -6.40
N GLY A 62 -12.03 1.70 -6.43
CA GLY A 62 -12.04 2.75 -7.44
C GLY A 62 -11.36 2.32 -8.74
N ALA A 63 -10.90 3.31 -9.52
CA ALA A 63 -10.19 3.07 -10.78
C ALA A 63 -8.83 2.39 -10.58
N VAL A 64 -8.31 1.78 -11.65
CA VAL A 64 -6.97 1.16 -11.69
C VAL A 64 -5.88 2.22 -11.48
N ARG A 65 -4.82 1.84 -10.75
CA ARG A 65 -3.61 2.62 -10.51
C ARG A 65 -2.47 2.03 -11.33
N GLU A 66 -1.97 2.79 -12.30
CA GLU A 66 -0.87 2.34 -13.16
C GLU A 66 0.44 2.16 -12.36
N GLN A 67 0.90 3.22 -11.68
CA GLN A 67 2.20 3.24 -11.00
C GLN A 67 2.24 2.39 -9.72
N TYR A 68 1.20 2.48 -8.90
CA TYR A 68 1.14 1.80 -7.60
C TYR A 68 0.50 0.41 -7.67
N GLY A 69 -0.11 0.09 -8.80
CA GLY A 69 -0.82 -1.16 -9.07
C GLY A 69 -0.10 -1.97 -10.13
N ILE A 70 -0.49 -1.79 -11.38
CA ILE A 70 -0.07 -2.63 -12.50
C ILE A 70 1.46 -2.72 -12.64
N GLN A 71 2.17 -1.60 -12.54
CA GLN A 71 3.64 -1.61 -12.62
C GLN A 71 4.28 -2.48 -11.52
N ARG A 72 3.70 -2.54 -10.32
CA ARG A 72 4.21 -3.39 -9.23
C ARG A 72 3.87 -4.86 -9.41
N VAL A 73 2.69 -5.15 -9.97
CA VAL A 73 2.29 -6.51 -10.35
C VAL A 73 3.28 -7.06 -11.37
N GLU A 74 3.48 -6.34 -12.48
CA GLU A 74 4.42 -6.73 -13.54
C GLU A 74 5.87 -6.78 -13.04
N ALA A 75 6.28 -5.82 -12.20
CA ALA A 75 7.62 -5.85 -11.60
C ALA A 75 7.84 -7.10 -10.75
N MET A 76 6.82 -7.56 -9.99
CA MET A 76 6.93 -8.80 -9.21
C MET A 76 7.05 -10.02 -10.12
N MET A 77 6.18 -10.13 -11.14
CA MET A 77 6.21 -11.25 -12.08
C MET A 77 7.56 -11.34 -12.79
N HIS A 78 8.03 -10.22 -13.35
CA HIS A 78 9.32 -10.16 -14.03
C HIS A 78 10.50 -10.41 -13.08
N THR A 79 10.41 -9.99 -11.82
CA THR A 79 11.46 -10.27 -10.82
C THR A 79 11.53 -11.76 -10.50
N LEU A 80 10.40 -12.45 -10.41
CA LEU A 80 10.36 -13.90 -10.19
C LEU A 80 10.93 -14.66 -11.38
N ASP A 81 10.61 -14.25 -12.61
CA ASP A 81 11.22 -14.84 -13.82
C ASP A 81 12.75 -14.74 -13.79
N ARG A 82 13.26 -13.58 -13.36
CA ARG A 82 14.72 -13.36 -13.24
C ARG A 82 15.35 -14.19 -12.13
N ILE A 83 14.68 -14.34 -10.99
CA ILE A 83 15.19 -15.18 -9.88
C ILE A 83 15.19 -16.65 -10.30
N ASN A 84 14.11 -17.13 -10.90
CA ASN A 84 14.01 -18.52 -11.35
C ASN A 84 14.99 -18.88 -12.48
N ALA A 85 15.43 -17.89 -13.26
CA ALA A 85 16.47 -18.06 -14.28
C ALA A 85 17.90 -17.99 -13.71
N ASP A 86 18.09 -17.50 -12.48
CA ASP A 86 19.40 -17.33 -11.87
C ASP A 86 19.83 -18.59 -11.11
N SER A 87 20.83 -19.30 -11.64
CA SER A 87 21.39 -20.51 -10.99
C SER A 87 22.06 -20.27 -9.63
N THR A 88 22.34 -19.02 -9.26
CA THR A 88 22.99 -18.67 -7.98
C THR A 88 22.00 -18.51 -6.83
N ILE A 89 20.75 -18.18 -7.12
CA ILE A 89 19.70 -17.92 -6.13
C ILE A 89 18.68 -19.07 -6.21
N LEU A 90 18.61 -19.88 -5.15
CA LEU A 90 17.66 -21.01 -5.04
C LEU A 90 17.72 -22.01 -6.22
N PRO A 91 18.87 -22.67 -6.45
CA PRO A 91 18.97 -23.66 -7.52
C PRO A 91 17.99 -24.81 -7.32
N ASN A 92 17.35 -25.26 -8.41
CA ASN A 92 16.34 -26.33 -8.44
C ASN A 92 15.05 -26.04 -7.64
N ILE A 93 14.75 -24.78 -7.33
CA ILE A 93 13.51 -24.38 -6.68
C ILE A 93 12.86 -23.27 -7.51
N THR A 94 11.60 -23.46 -7.87
CA THR A 94 10.84 -22.45 -8.61
C THR A 94 10.03 -21.59 -7.63
N LEU A 95 10.21 -20.28 -7.65
CA LEU A 95 9.35 -19.35 -6.93
C LEU A 95 8.11 -19.02 -7.76
N GLY A 96 6.94 -19.24 -7.18
CA GLY A 96 5.65 -18.75 -7.65
C GLY A 96 5.14 -17.62 -6.79
N CYS A 97 3.99 -17.06 -7.18
CA CYS A 97 3.35 -16.01 -6.39
C CYS A 97 1.85 -15.98 -6.51
N GLU A 98 1.24 -15.39 -5.48
CA GLU A 98 -0.17 -15.08 -5.45
C GLU A 98 -0.37 -13.59 -5.15
N ILE A 99 -0.84 -12.85 -6.14
CA ILE A 99 -0.98 -11.39 -6.10
C ILE A 99 -2.45 -10.99 -5.98
N ARG A 100 -2.78 -10.30 -4.89
CA ARG A 100 -4.12 -9.82 -4.57
C ARG A 100 -4.18 -8.30 -4.43
N ASP A 101 -5.36 -7.75 -4.66
CA ASP A 101 -5.58 -6.31 -4.58
C ASP A 101 -5.91 -5.84 -3.16
N SER A 102 -5.11 -4.92 -2.64
CA SER A 102 -5.32 -4.26 -1.36
C SER A 102 -6.27 -3.06 -1.42
N CYS A 103 -6.47 -2.48 -2.62
CA CYS A 103 -7.20 -1.23 -2.84
C CYS A 103 -6.82 -0.05 -1.92
N TRP A 104 -5.62 -0.05 -1.32
CA TRP A 104 -5.23 0.96 -0.31
C TRP A 104 -6.24 1.08 0.85
N HIS A 105 -6.96 0.00 1.20
CA HIS A 105 -8.02 0.03 2.21
C HIS A 105 -7.97 -1.19 3.12
N SER A 106 -8.04 -0.96 4.44
CA SER A 106 -7.83 -1.98 5.47
C SER A 106 -8.76 -3.18 5.34
N ALA A 107 -10.07 -2.95 5.17
CA ALA A 107 -11.04 -4.04 5.09
C ALA A 107 -10.82 -4.95 3.87
N VAL A 108 -10.46 -4.36 2.73
CA VAL A 108 -10.19 -5.11 1.49
C VAL A 108 -8.91 -5.92 1.62
N ALA A 109 -7.83 -5.31 2.12
CA ALA A 109 -6.57 -6.00 2.32
C ALA A 109 -6.69 -7.14 3.35
N LEU A 110 -7.47 -6.95 4.41
CA LEU A 110 -7.72 -7.99 5.41
C LEU A 110 -8.54 -9.14 4.84
N GLU A 111 -9.58 -8.86 4.06
CA GLU A 111 -10.34 -9.86 3.30
C GLU A 111 -9.42 -10.69 2.40
N GLN A 112 -8.50 -10.05 1.66
CA GLN A 112 -7.52 -10.77 0.85
C GLN A 112 -6.49 -11.56 1.69
N SER A 113 -6.15 -11.07 2.88
CA SER A 113 -5.24 -11.76 3.80
C SER A 113 -5.87 -13.03 4.38
N ILE A 114 -7.16 -13.01 4.66
CA ILE A 114 -7.93 -14.19 5.07
C ILE A 114 -7.91 -15.25 3.97
N GLU A 115 -8.05 -14.84 2.70
CA GLU A 115 -8.00 -15.79 1.58
C GLU A 115 -6.63 -16.46 1.45
N PHE A 116 -5.52 -15.74 1.67
CA PHE A 116 -4.19 -16.37 1.72
C PHE A 116 -4.09 -17.43 2.82
N ILE A 117 -4.64 -17.15 4.00
CA ILE A 117 -4.59 -18.08 5.15
C ILE A 117 -5.52 -19.28 4.94
N ARG A 118 -6.69 -19.06 4.33
CA ARG A 118 -7.61 -20.14 3.98
C ARG A 118 -6.93 -21.15 3.07
N ASP A 119 -6.20 -20.68 2.07
CA ASP A 119 -5.45 -21.54 1.15
C ASP A 119 -4.34 -22.31 1.92
N THR A 120 -3.72 -21.71 2.93
CA THR A 120 -2.77 -22.39 3.84
C THR A 120 -3.44 -23.49 4.68
N LEU A 121 -4.59 -23.24 5.30
CA LEU A 121 -5.26 -24.21 6.17
C LEU A 121 -5.81 -25.42 5.39
N VAL A 122 -6.35 -25.19 4.18
CA VAL A 122 -6.82 -26.29 3.33
C VAL A 122 -5.64 -27.18 2.88
N SER A 123 -4.48 -26.58 2.61
CA SER A 123 -3.29 -27.35 2.23
C SER A 123 -2.74 -28.25 3.34
N SER A 124 -2.88 -27.85 4.61
CA SER A 124 -2.47 -28.71 5.73
C SER A 124 -3.43 -29.88 5.97
N ASP A 125 -4.73 -29.67 5.72
CA ASP A 125 -5.75 -30.72 5.89
C ASP A 125 -5.65 -31.80 4.79
N ASP A 126 -5.18 -31.45 3.59
CA ASP A 126 -4.94 -32.41 2.49
C ASP A 126 -3.76 -33.36 2.78
N GLU A 127 -2.79 -32.98 3.62
CA GLU A 127 -1.73 -33.88 4.07
C GLU A 127 -2.20 -34.85 5.18
N GLU A 128 -3.15 -34.45 6.03
CA GLU A 128 -3.79 -35.35 7.02
C GLU A 128 -4.92 -36.21 6.44
N SER A 129 -5.48 -35.84 5.29
CA SER A 129 -6.59 -36.54 4.64
C SER A 129 -6.17 -37.41 3.45
N GLN A 130 -5.08 -38.18 3.59
CA GLN A 130 -4.94 -39.48 2.90
C GLN A 130 -5.92 -40.55 3.43
N GLY A 131 -7.10 -40.13 3.90
CA GLY A 131 -8.27 -40.99 4.07
C GLY A 131 -8.95 -41.18 2.72
N ARG A 132 -8.62 -42.29 2.05
CA ARG A 132 -9.28 -42.77 0.84
C ARG A 132 -10.82 -42.64 0.93
N CYS A 133 -11.40 -41.75 0.14
CA CYS A 133 -12.78 -41.87 -0.31
C CYS A 133 -12.79 -42.14 -1.81
N SER A 134 -12.89 -43.42 -2.17
CA SER A 134 -13.21 -43.85 -3.52
C SER A 134 -14.70 -43.66 -3.78
N THR A 135 -15.07 -42.82 -4.73
CA THR A 135 -16.38 -42.87 -5.39
C THR A 135 -16.19 -42.85 -6.89
N GLU A 136 -16.81 -43.81 -7.57
CA GLU A 136 -16.83 -43.94 -9.01
C GLU A 136 -17.49 -42.71 -9.64
N GLY A 137 -16.69 -41.90 -10.35
CA GLY A 137 -17.18 -40.73 -11.06
C GLY A 137 -16.22 -39.55 -10.99
N GLY A 138 -15.08 -39.67 -11.67
CA GLY A 138 -14.23 -38.55 -12.08
C GLY A 138 -13.90 -37.51 -11.00
N SER A 139 -12.96 -37.84 -10.12
CA SER A 139 -12.36 -36.85 -9.22
C SER A 139 -11.61 -35.80 -10.04
N VAL A 140 -12.15 -34.58 -10.09
CA VAL A 140 -11.35 -33.40 -10.38
C VAL A 140 -10.51 -33.17 -9.14
N LEU A 141 -9.24 -33.59 -9.16
CA LEU A 141 -8.27 -33.20 -8.16
C LEU A 141 -8.25 -31.67 -8.10
N LEU A 142 -8.89 -31.09 -7.08
CA LEU A 142 -8.53 -29.76 -6.63
C LEU A 142 -7.11 -29.92 -6.11
N GLN A 143 -6.13 -29.72 -7.00
CA GLN A 143 -4.73 -29.70 -6.65
C GLN A 143 -4.60 -28.62 -5.56
N GLY A 144 -4.43 -29.06 -4.31
CA GLY A 144 -4.43 -28.20 -3.13
C GLY A 144 -3.49 -27.02 -3.39
N LYS A 145 -4.02 -25.80 -3.26
CA LYS A 145 -3.20 -24.61 -3.43
C LYS A 145 -2.11 -24.64 -2.36
N LYS A 146 -0.87 -24.37 -2.76
CA LYS A 146 0.25 -24.34 -1.82
C LYS A 146 0.12 -23.14 -0.88
N PRO A 147 0.51 -23.29 0.41
CA PRO A 147 0.46 -22.20 1.37
C PRO A 147 1.43 -21.08 0.97
N ILE A 148 1.10 -19.84 1.33
CA ILE A 148 2.06 -18.73 1.17
C ILE A 148 3.13 -18.82 2.26
N VAL A 149 4.40 -18.63 1.88
CA VAL A 149 5.53 -18.64 2.84
C VAL A 149 5.82 -17.27 3.44
N GLY A 150 5.30 -16.21 2.83
CA GLY A 150 5.55 -14.83 3.21
C GLY A 150 4.69 -13.88 2.39
N LEU A 151 4.54 -12.64 2.87
CA LEU A 151 3.75 -11.61 2.21
C LEU A 151 4.60 -10.37 1.87
N ILE A 152 4.51 -9.90 0.63
CA ILE A 152 5.07 -8.61 0.20
C ILE A 152 3.98 -7.53 0.23
N GLY A 153 4.27 -6.38 0.86
CA GLY A 153 3.34 -5.25 0.99
C GLY A 153 2.47 -5.34 2.26
N PRO A 154 1.33 -4.62 2.32
CA PRO A 154 0.84 -3.63 1.36
C PRO A 154 1.57 -2.29 1.46
N GLY A 155 1.10 -1.30 0.69
CA GLY A 155 1.78 0.00 0.57
C GLY A 155 1.51 1.01 1.70
N SER A 156 0.32 1.03 2.27
CA SER A 156 -0.04 1.96 3.36
C SER A 156 0.35 1.40 4.72
N SER A 157 0.92 2.24 5.60
CA SER A 157 1.29 1.84 6.96
C SER A 157 0.10 1.35 7.78
N SER A 158 -1.02 2.06 7.75
CA SER A 158 -2.23 1.68 8.51
C SER A 158 -2.77 0.33 8.04
N VAL A 159 -2.78 0.10 6.73
CA VAL A 159 -3.22 -1.18 6.14
C VAL A 159 -2.23 -2.30 6.47
N ALA A 160 -0.93 -2.02 6.43
CA ALA A 160 0.10 -2.99 6.76
C ALA A 160 0.02 -3.46 8.21
N ILE A 161 -0.29 -2.58 9.16
CA ILE A 161 -0.54 -2.94 10.56
C ILE A 161 -1.70 -3.93 10.67
N GLN A 162 -2.82 -3.68 9.97
CA GLN A 162 -3.99 -4.56 10.01
C GLN A 162 -3.68 -5.95 9.42
N VAL A 163 -2.94 -5.99 8.32
CA VAL A 163 -2.50 -7.25 7.70
C VAL A 163 -1.53 -8.00 8.60
N GLN A 164 -0.55 -7.31 9.20
CA GLN A 164 0.44 -7.89 10.09
C GLN A 164 -0.20 -8.52 11.35
N ASN A 165 -1.21 -7.86 11.92
CA ASN A 165 -1.92 -8.37 13.10
C ASN A 165 -2.56 -9.74 12.84
N LEU A 166 -2.97 -10.02 11.60
CA LEU A 166 -3.50 -11.31 11.20
C LEU A 166 -2.36 -12.29 10.87
N LEU A 167 -1.40 -11.90 10.02
CA LEU A 167 -0.33 -12.79 9.55
C LEU A 167 0.55 -13.35 10.68
N GLN A 168 0.78 -12.57 11.72
CA GLN A 168 1.61 -13.01 12.84
C GLN A 168 1.00 -14.15 13.65
N LEU A 169 -0.33 -14.32 13.61
CA LEU A 169 -1.02 -15.45 14.25
C LEU A 169 -0.68 -16.78 13.56
N PHE A 170 -0.27 -16.71 12.30
CA PHE A 170 0.10 -17.86 11.46
C PHE A 170 1.61 -17.92 11.19
N ASN A 171 2.41 -17.12 11.91
CA ASN A 171 3.87 -17.03 11.73
C ASN A 171 4.31 -16.69 10.29
N ILE A 172 3.50 -15.94 9.54
CA ILE A 172 3.83 -15.55 8.17
C ILE A 172 4.63 -14.24 8.19
N PRO A 173 5.89 -14.21 7.72
CA PRO A 173 6.67 -12.98 7.63
C PRO A 173 6.11 -12.03 6.56
N GLN A 174 6.06 -10.74 6.91
CA GLN A 174 5.61 -9.69 6.00
C GLN A 174 6.77 -8.73 5.72
N ILE A 175 7.05 -8.45 4.43
CA ILE A 175 8.04 -7.46 4.01
C ILE A 175 7.34 -6.32 3.27
N ALA A 176 7.27 -5.15 3.89
CA ALA A 176 6.68 -3.97 3.28
C ALA A 176 7.69 -3.15 2.47
N TYR A 177 7.23 -2.61 1.34
CA TYR A 177 8.01 -1.77 0.44
C TYR A 177 7.74 -0.27 0.62
N SER A 178 6.66 0.14 1.30
CA SER A 178 6.36 1.57 1.53
C SER A 178 5.67 1.90 2.85
N ALA A 179 5.50 0.94 3.76
CA ALA A 179 4.97 1.20 5.10
C ALA A 179 6.07 1.76 6.02
N THR A 180 6.11 3.08 6.16
CA THR A 180 7.20 3.82 6.82
C THR A 180 6.88 4.27 8.25
N SER A 181 5.65 4.06 8.74
CA SER A 181 5.24 4.47 10.10
C SER A 181 6.20 3.94 11.17
N MET A 182 6.46 4.75 12.19
CA MET A 182 7.33 4.37 13.29
C MET A 182 6.78 3.20 14.11
N ASP A 183 5.45 3.11 14.23
CA ASP A 183 4.73 2.09 15.01
C ASP A 183 5.15 0.67 14.62
N LEU A 184 5.39 0.43 13.32
CA LEU A 184 5.82 -0.86 12.76
C LEU A 184 7.26 -1.28 13.14
N SER A 185 8.00 -0.42 13.85
CA SER A 185 9.35 -0.72 14.32
C SER A 185 9.35 -1.52 15.62
N ASP A 186 8.25 -1.51 16.38
CA ASP A 186 8.13 -2.26 17.63
C ASP A 186 8.00 -3.76 17.36
N LYS A 187 9.07 -4.51 17.62
CA LYS A 187 9.12 -5.98 17.43
C LYS A 187 8.43 -6.77 18.54
N SER A 188 8.10 -6.13 19.67
CA SER A 188 7.27 -6.77 20.69
C SER A 188 5.82 -6.89 20.21
N LEU A 189 5.34 -5.91 19.43
CA LEU A 189 4.01 -5.90 18.83
C LEU A 189 3.98 -6.55 17.44
N PHE A 190 5.00 -6.31 16.61
CA PHE A 190 5.05 -6.73 15.20
C PHE A 190 6.28 -7.61 14.91
N LYS A 191 6.30 -8.79 15.53
CA LYS A 191 7.43 -9.75 15.49
C LYS A 191 7.85 -10.14 14.06
N TYR A 192 6.88 -10.40 13.19
CA TYR A 192 7.10 -10.92 11.82
C TYR A 192 7.12 -9.84 10.74
N PHE A 193 7.05 -8.57 11.12
CA PHE A 193 7.08 -7.47 10.17
C PHE A 193 8.51 -7.07 9.84
N MET A 194 8.80 -6.83 8.57
CA MET A 194 10.04 -6.28 8.06
C MET A 194 9.73 -5.23 6.98
N ARG A 195 10.69 -4.36 6.69
CA ARG A 195 10.59 -3.41 5.59
C ARG A 195 11.96 -3.07 5.02
N VAL A 196 11.99 -2.76 3.73
CA VAL A 196 13.21 -2.36 3.00
C VAL A 196 13.38 -0.84 2.92
N VAL A 197 12.51 -0.08 3.59
CA VAL A 197 12.49 1.39 3.60
C VAL A 197 12.74 1.93 5.01
N PRO A 198 13.32 3.13 5.15
CA PRO A 198 13.53 3.74 6.45
C PRO A 198 12.21 4.15 7.13
N SER A 199 12.30 4.39 8.44
CA SER A 199 11.20 4.88 9.27
C SER A 199 10.93 6.37 9.05
N ASP A 200 9.67 6.79 9.21
CA ASP A 200 9.25 8.21 9.16
C ASP A 200 9.95 9.07 10.22
N MET A 201 10.57 8.47 11.25
CA MET A 201 11.47 9.15 12.18
C MET A 201 12.55 9.96 11.45
N GLN A 202 13.15 9.38 10.40
CA GLN A 202 14.19 10.06 9.62
C GLN A 202 13.60 11.15 8.72
N GLN A 203 12.38 10.94 8.21
CA GLN A 203 11.67 11.93 7.41
C GLN A 203 11.25 13.15 8.24
N ALA A 204 10.73 12.94 9.45
CA ALA A 204 10.40 14.01 10.40
C ALA A 204 11.62 14.84 10.77
N ARG A 205 12.75 14.19 11.03
CA ARG A 205 14.02 14.87 11.28
C ARG A 205 14.43 15.75 10.10
N ALA A 206 14.41 15.20 8.89
CA ALA A 206 14.76 15.96 7.68
C ALA A 206 13.82 17.16 7.45
N MET A 207 12.53 17.02 7.72
CA MET A 207 11.58 18.13 7.62
C MET A 207 11.85 19.23 8.65
N VAL A 208 12.18 18.87 9.89
CA VAL A 208 12.60 19.85 10.91
C VAL A 208 13.89 20.56 10.50
N ASP A 209 14.88 19.82 9.98
CA ASP A 209 16.14 20.40 9.50
C ASP A 209 15.91 21.39 8.34
N ILE A 210 14.98 21.08 7.42
CA ILE A 210 14.57 22.01 6.35
C ILE A 210 13.95 23.28 6.95
N VAL A 211 12.98 23.12 7.86
CA VAL A 211 12.29 24.25 8.50
C VAL A 211 13.28 25.16 9.24
N ARG A 212 14.21 24.55 9.98
CA ARG A 212 15.30 25.24 10.68
C ARG A 212 16.24 25.95 9.71
N ARG A 213 16.67 25.29 8.64
CA ARG A 213 17.62 25.84 7.66
C ARG A 213 17.09 27.11 6.99
N TYR A 214 15.78 27.21 6.76
CA TYR A 214 15.14 28.39 6.19
C TYR A 214 14.69 29.43 7.22
N GLY A 215 14.97 29.21 8.52
CA GLY A 215 14.64 30.15 9.59
C GLY A 215 13.14 30.28 9.85
N TRP A 216 12.33 29.28 9.51
CA TRP A 216 10.89 29.30 9.76
C TRP A 216 10.60 28.89 11.21
N SER A 217 10.15 29.84 12.03
CA SER A 217 9.86 29.61 13.45
C SER A 217 8.38 29.39 13.76
N TYR A 218 7.46 29.69 12.82
CA TYR A 218 6.01 29.56 13.02
C TYR A 218 5.36 28.93 11.79
N VAL A 219 4.98 27.65 11.90
CA VAL A 219 4.46 26.84 10.78
C VAL A 219 3.10 26.24 11.10
N SER A 220 2.29 25.96 10.09
CA SER A 220 1.10 25.11 10.24
C SER A 220 1.46 23.66 9.97
N ALA A 221 0.69 22.73 10.51
CA ALA A 221 0.90 21.30 10.36
C ALA A 221 -0.39 20.62 9.89
N ILE A 222 -0.28 19.77 8.87
CA ILE A 222 -1.38 18.93 8.40
C ILE A 222 -0.88 17.51 8.16
N HIS A 223 -1.73 16.53 8.44
CA HIS A 223 -1.41 15.14 8.14
C HIS A 223 -2.63 14.37 7.65
N THR A 224 -2.37 13.32 6.88
CA THR A 224 -3.42 12.36 6.54
C THR A 224 -3.79 11.58 7.80
N GLU A 225 -5.08 11.32 7.97
CA GLU A 225 -5.55 10.45 9.04
C GLU A 225 -5.00 9.01 8.85
N GLY A 226 -4.62 8.38 9.96
CA GLY A 226 -4.03 7.04 10.01
C GLY A 226 -2.57 7.01 10.48
N ASN A 227 -2.07 5.83 10.81
CA ASN A 227 -0.77 5.60 11.47
C ASN A 227 0.43 6.26 10.74
N TYR A 228 0.41 6.34 9.41
CA TYR A 228 1.46 7.05 8.67
C TYR A 228 1.51 8.54 9.05
N GLY A 229 0.41 9.26 8.83
CA GLY A 229 0.37 10.70 9.06
C GLY A 229 0.42 11.06 10.55
N GLU A 230 -0.22 10.27 11.41
CA GLU A 230 -0.24 10.50 12.86
C GLU A 230 1.15 10.29 13.49
N SER A 231 1.79 9.13 13.27
CA SER A 231 3.12 8.87 13.84
C SER A 231 4.20 9.83 13.31
N GLY A 232 4.17 10.12 12.01
CA GLY A 232 5.11 11.06 11.40
C GLY A 232 4.93 12.50 11.89
N MET A 233 3.68 12.95 12.04
CA MET A 233 3.39 14.29 12.54
C MET A 233 3.73 14.44 14.01
N GLU A 234 3.49 13.42 14.83
CA GLU A 234 3.88 13.46 16.25
C GLU A 234 5.40 13.55 16.41
N ALA A 235 6.16 12.74 15.66
CA ALA A 235 7.60 12.84 15.64
C ALA A 235 8.10 14.20 15.15
N PHE A 236 7.44 14.80 14.16
CA PHE A 236 7.74 16.16 13.70
C PHE A 236 7.48 17.20 14.79
N LYS A 237 6.35 17.14 15.49
CA LYS A 237 6.01 18.06 16.60
C LYS A 237 7.04 18.00 17.72
N ASP A 238 7.41 16.79 18.13
CA ASP A 238 8.39 16.56 19.20
C ASP A 238 9.76 17.13 18.84
N MET A 239 10.22 16.91 17.61
CA MET A 239 11.51 17.44 17.13
C MET A 239 11.45 18.95 16.88
N ALA A 240 10.36 19.46 16.33
CA ALA A 240 10.16 20.89 16.10
C ALA A 240 10.19 21.67 17.42
N ALA A 241 9.54 21.17 18.47
CA ALA A 241 9.55 21.79 19.79
C ALA A 241 10.96 21.89 20.39
N LYS A 242 11.79 20.84 20.22
CA LYS A 242 13.19 20.83 20.68
C LYS A 242 14.07 21.86 19.95
N GLU A 243 13.72 22.19 18.71
CA GLU A 243 14.41 23.17 17.88
C GLU A 243 13.80 24.58 17.95
N GLY A 244 12.83 24.80 18.85
CA GLY A 244 12.19 26.11 19.04
C GLY A 244 11.24 26.53 17.91
N ILE A 245 10.74 25.57 17.12
CA ILE A 245 9.76 25.81 16.05
C ILE A 245 8.35 25.68 16.65
N CYS A 246 7.56 26.74 16.52
CA CYS A 246 6.17 26.76 16.97
C CYS A 246 5.21 26.29 15.88
N ILE A 247 4.22 25.49 16.28
CA ILE A 247 3.17 24.99 15.40
C ILE A 247 1.90 25.78 15.67
N ALA A 248 1.45 26.55 14.68
CA ALA A 248 0.29 27.42 14.76
C ALA A 248 -1.01 26.64 14.99
N HIS A 249 -1.14 25.55 14.23
CA HIS A 249 -2.29 24.66 14.26
C HIS A 249 -1.91 23.32 13.64
N SER A 250 -2.52 22.24 14.14
CA SER A 250 -2.36 20.89 13.62
C SER A 250 -3.73 20.32 13.27
N ASP A 251 -3.99 20.05 12.00
CA ASP A 251 -5.22 19.42 11.54
C ASP A 251 -4.95 18.05 10.90
N LYS A 252 -5.98 17.20 10.93
CA LYS A 252 -6.00 15.91 10.24
C LYS A 252 -7.14 15.81 9.24
N ILE A 253 -6.92 15.06 8.16
CA ILE A 253 -7.94 14.84 7.14
C ILE A 253 -7.80 13.45 6.50
N TYR A 254 -8.92 12.80 6.24
CA TYR A 254 -8.95 11.54 5.49
C TYR A 254 -8.61 11.77 4.01
N SER A 255 -7.91 10.84 3.38
CA SER A 255 -7.53 10.93 1.96
C SER A 255 -8.72 10.78 1.00
N ASN A 256 -9.84 10.21 1.44
CA ASN A 256 -11.12 10.14 0.71
C ASN A 256 -12.16 11.17 1.19
N ALA A 257 -11.74 12.19 1.97
CA ALA A 257 -12.65 13.24 2.42
C ALA A 257 -13.26 14.01 1.24
N GLY A 258 -14.50 14.47 1.40
CA GLY A 258 -15.19 15.27 0.39
C GLY A 258 -14.59 16.67 0.22
N GLU A 259 -14.91 17.32 -0.90
CA GLU A 259 -14.37 18.64 -1.25
C GLU A 259 -14.61 19.71 -0.17
N GLN A 260 -15.79 19.70 0.45
CA GLN A 260 -16.15 20.63 1.53
C GLN A 260 -15.24 20.51 2.76
N SER A 261 -14.73 19.32 3.05
CA SER A 261 -13.81 19.09 4.18
C SER A 261 -12.44 19.70 3.90
N PHE A 262 -11.93 19.56 2.68
CA PHE A 262 -10.69 20.22 2.26
C PHE A 262 -10.83 21.75 2.24
N ASP A 263 -11.99 22.25 1.82
CA ASP A 263 -12.28 23.68 1.86
C ASP A 263 -12.29 24.23 3.30
N LYS A 264 -12.94 23.53 4.24
CA LYS A 264 -12.93 23.89 5.67
C LYS A 264 -11.52 23.85 6.26
N LEU A 265 -10.70 22.87 5.85
CA LEU A 265 -9.30 22.79 6.25
C LEU A 265 -8.53 24.06 5.81
N LEU A 266 -8.70 24.49 4.55
CA LEU A 266 -8.06 25.71 4.06
C LEU A 266 -8.56 26.98 4.76
N GLU A 267 -9.84 27.05 5.13
CA GLU A 267 -10.38 28.17 5.90
C GLU A 267 -9.71 28.29 7.26
N LYS A 268 -9.47 27.16 7.95
CA LYS A 268 -8.71 27.15 9.21
C LYS A 268 -7.26 27.61 9.01
N LEU A 269 -6.56 27.08 8.00
CA LEU A 269 -5.19 27.49 7.69
C LEU A 269 -5.09 28.99 7.37
N ARG A 270 -6.08 29.53 6.66
CA ARG A 270 -6.16 30.96 6.34
C ARG A 270 -6.26 31.84 7.58
N GLY A 271 -6.86 31.36 8.67
CA GLY A 271 -6.93 32.08 9.94
C GLY A 271 -5.56 32.41 10.56
N HIS A 272 -4.49 31.72 10.15
CA HIS A 272 -3.13 31.93 10.65
C HIS A 272 -2.25 32.76 9.70
N LEU A 273 -2.77 33.17 8.53
CA LEU A 273 -2.05 34.08 7.63
C LEU A 273 -2.05 35.52 8.19
N PRO A 274 -0.99 36.31 7.94
CA PRO A 274 0.24 35.96 7.21
C PRO A 274 1.32 35.30 8.09
N LYS A 275 1.05 35.04 9.38
CA LYS A 275 2.04 34.57 10.35
C LYS A 275 2.57 33.18 10.02
N ALA A 276 1.69 32.23 9.66
CA ALA A 276 2.04 30.87 9.29
C ALA A 276 1.78 30.64 7.80
N ARG A 277 2.78 30.88 6.95
CA ARG A 277 2.70 30.60 5.49
C ARG A 277 3.15 29.20 5.12
N VAL A 278 4.06 28.63 5.90
CA VAL A 278 4.61 27.30 5.66
C VAL A 278 3.73 26.27 6.31
N VAL A 279 3.37 25.24 5.55
CA VAL A 279 2.53 24.13 6.01
C VAL A 279 3.32 22.83 5.90
N ALA A 280 3.74 22.27 7.04
CA ALA A 280 4.35 20.95 7.11
C ALA A 280 3.27 19.88 6.88
N CYS A 281 3.46 19.05 5.86
CA CYS A 281 2.47 18.10 5.36
C CYS A 281 2.98 16.66 5.48
N PHE A 282 2.53 15.93 6.50
CA PHE A 282 2.66 14.46 6.56
C PHE A 282 1.45 13.81 5.90
N CYS A 283 1.35 13.99 4.59
CA CYS A 283 0.17 13.61 3.82
C CYS A 283 0.48 12.54 2.78
N GLU A 284 -0.51 11.70 2.50
CA GLU A 284 -0.49 10.82 1.34
C GLU A 284 -0.81 11.63 0.06
N GLY A 285 -0.42 11.11 -1.11
CA GLY A 285 -0.53 11.84 -2.38
C GLY A 285 -1.95 12.32 -2.73
N MET A 286 -2.99 11.54 -2.40
CA MET A 286 -4.38 11.95 -2.65
C MET A 286 -4.83 13.10 -1.73
N THR A 287 -4.33 13.15 -0.50
CA THR A 287 -4.58 14.27 0.42
C THR A 287 -3.95 15.56 -0.12
N VAL A 288 -2.69 15.51 -0.56
CA VAL A 288 -2.01 16.67 -1.18
C VAL A 288 -2.76 17.13 -2.43
N ARG A 289 -3.17 16.20 -3.30
CA ARG A 289 -4.01 16.52 -4.47
C ARG A 289 -5.32 17.21 -4.07
N GLY A 290 -6.00 16.73 -3.04
CA GLY A 290 -7.23 17.33 -2.51
C GLY A 290 -7.02 18.76 -2.00
N ILE A 291 -5.92 19.01 -1.29
CA ILE A 291 -5.52 20.33 -0.82
C ILE A 291 -5.28 21.27 -2.00
N LEU A 292 -4.48 20.85 -3.00
CA LEU A 292 -4.19 21.66 -4.19
C LEU A 292 -5.46 21.99 -4.99
N MET A 293 -6.39 21.04 -5.10
CA MET A 293 -7.69 21.27 -5.73
C MET A 293 -8.52 22.29 -4.94
N ALA A 294 -8.54 22.21 -3.62
CA ALA A 294 -9.22 23.18 -2.76
C ALA A 294 -8.58 24.57 -2.85
N MET A 295 -7.25 24.66 -2.93
CA MET A 295 -6.54 25.95 -3.11
C MET A 295 -6.94 26.62 -4.43
N ARG A 296 -7.10 25.83 -5.51
CA ARG A 296 -7.62 26.33 -6.78
C ARG A 296 -9.07 26.80 -6.67
N ARG A 297 -9.96 26.02 -6.03
CA ARG A 297 -11.38 26.38 -5.85
C ARG A 297 -11.54 27.66 -5.01
N ARG A 298 -10.75 27.80 -3.94
CA ARG A 298 -10.80 28.93 -3.00
C ARG A 298 -9.90 30.12 -3.40
N ARG A 299 -9.24 30.05 -4.54
CA ARG A 299 -8.32 31.10 -5.07
C ARG A 299 -7.20 31.46 -4.09
N LEU A 300 -6.60 30.45 -3.46
CA LEU A 300 -5.48 30.58 -2.50
C LEU A 300 -4.14 30.10 -3.09
N VAL A 301 -4.00 30.15 -4.42
CA VAL A 301 -2.79 29.70 -5.11
C VAL A 301 -1.65 30.68 -4.82
N GLY A 302 -0.52 30.19 -4.30
CA GLY A 302 0.65 31.00 -3.95
C GLY A 302 0.63 31.59 -2.53
N GLU A 303 -0.47 31.42 -1.79
CA GLU A 303 -0.59 31.94 -0.42
C GLU A 303 0.22 31.11 0.59
N PHE A 304 0.19 29.78 0.43
CA PHE A 304 0.87 28.81 1.30
C PHE A 304 2.06 28.14 0.60
N LEU A 305 3.08 27.80 1.39
CA LEU A 305 4.19 26.93 0.99
C LEU A 305 4.00 25.56 1.64
N LEU A 306 3.66 24.54 0.84
CA LEU A 306 3.51 23.18 1.34
C LEU A 306 4.87 22.48 1.37
N VAL A 307 5.28 21.98 2.53
CA VAL A 307 6.51 21.19 2.71
C VAL A 307 6.09 19.79 3.14
N GLY A 308 6.25 18.81 2.25
CA GLY A 308 5.89 17.42 2.50
C GLY A 308 6.68 16.47 1.62
N ARG A 309 6.33 15.18 1.72
CA ARG A 309 6.86 14.10 0.87
C ARG A 309 5.99 13.88 -0.37
#